data_AF-A0AAE3K9M3-F1
#
_entry.id   AF-A0AAE3K9M3-F1
#
_cell.length_a   1.000
_cell.length_b   1.000
_cell.length_c   1.000
_cell.angle_alpha   90.00
_cell.angle_beta   90.00
_cell.angle_gamma   90.00
#
_symmetry.space_group_name_H-M   'P 1'
#
loop_
_entity.id
_entity.type
_entity.pdbx_description
1 polymer ?
#
loop_
_entity_poly.entity_id
_entity_poly.type
_entity_poly.pdbx_seq_one_letter_code
_entity_poly.pdbx_strand_id
1 'polypeptide(L)'
;MTITSKPQPISELSTRSGPIEVEGTAVIAEKREPVPGLFTGTKCLAYEYSTQAPKGSGPSDASFSDDGKFEVLDKGRENTTFVVEDDTGRVLVDPTEARFEFLPEYYYNAPLSDTPKPVEKYMQQHPESQPPELVIHPMISHIMNNHNRFVERRLDIGDTVYVKGSTLEPAGWDSDESILVRDGADNVEFVVYDRSKRRTAWRYGIFGSGKVIAGIIGASIMSFILYENVLHVF
;
A
#
# COMPACT_ATOMS: atom_id res chain seq x y z
N MET A 1 20.44 -6.21 -9.85
CA MET A 1 21.53 -5.29 -9.45
C MET A 1 20.96 -4.39 -8.38
N THR A 2 21.17 -4.72 -7.10
CA THR A 2 20.54 -4.01 -5.98
C THR A 2 21.40 -2.81 -5.64
N ILE A 3 20.97 -1.60 -5.98
CA ILE A 3 21.64 -0.38 -5.55
C ILE A 3 21.28 -0.18 -4.07
N THR A 4 22.18 -0.62 -3.20
CA THR A 4 22.16 -0.40 -1.75
C THR A 4 22.73 0.98 -1.43
N SER A 5 22.26 2.03 -2.09
CA SER A 5 22.55 3.43 -1.70
C SER A 5 21.74 3.78 -0.44
N LYS A 6 22.15 4.77 0.35
CA LYS A 6 21.23 5.39 1.33
C LYS A 6 20.40 6.44 0.59
N PRO A 7 19.17 6.76 1.04
CA PRO A 7 18.47 7.94 0.54
C PRO A 7 19.36 9.17 0.71
N GLN A 8 19.36 10.04 -0.29
CA GLN A 8 20.14 11.27 -0.29
C GLN A 8 19.37 12.34 0.51
N PRO A 9 20.06 13.16 1.32
CA PRO A 9 19.45 14.36 1.87
C PRO A 9 18.93 15.25 0.74
N ILE A 10 17.76 15.85 0.92
CA ILE A 10 17.16 16.72 -0.10
C ILE A 10 18.09 17.90 -0.47
N SER A 11 18.84 18.46 0.49
CA SER A 11 19.81 19.52 0.22
C SER A 11 20.96 19.14 -0.72
N GLU A 12 21.25 17.85 -0.87
CA GLU A 12 22.33 17.33 -1.71
C GLU A 12 21.86 16.93 -3.11
N LEU A 13 20.56 17.06 -3.40
CA LEU A 13 20.02 16.75 -4.72
C LEU A 13 20.58 17.74 -5.75
N SER A 14 21.22 17.21 -6.79
CA SER A 14 21.66 18.03 -7.90
C SER A 14 20.47 18.45 -8.76
N THR A 15 20.43 19.72 -9.15
CA THR A 15 19.47 20.23 -10.17
C THR A 15 19.69 19.60 -11.54
N ARG A 16 20.85 18.97 -11.77
CA ARG A 16 21.13 18.22 -13.00
C ARG A 16 20.27 16.95 -13.02
N SER A 17 19.69 16.68 -14.20
CA SER A 17 18.96 15.44 -14.48
C SER A 17 19.80 14.23 -14.08
N GLY A 18 19.21 13.35 -13.29
CA GLY A 18 19.82 12.11 -12.87
C GLY A 18 18.94 11.32 -11.91
N PRO A 19 19.30 10.06 -11.64
CA PRO A 19 18.55 9.23 -10.69
C PRO A 19 18.74 9.73 -9.27
N ILE A 20 17.64 9.77 -8.53
CA ILE A 20 17.61 10.19 -7.13
C ILE A 20 16.81 9.22 -6.28
N GLU A 21 17.13 9.22 -5.00
CA GLU A 21 16.43 8.50 -3.95
C GLU A 21 16.25 9.42 -2.75
N VAL A 22 15.01 9.76 -2.41
CA VAL A 22 14.68 10.67 -1.31
C VAL A 22 13.77 9.99 -0.29
N GLU A 23 13.92 10.33 0.98
CA GLU A 23 13.06 9.86 2.07
C GLU A 23 12.69 11.06 2.94
N GLY A 24 11.42 11.17 3.34
CA GLY A 24 10.95 12.28 4.17
C GLY A 24 9.48 12.14 4.52
N THR A 25 8.85 13.24 4.93
CA THR A 25 7.42 13.33 5.24
C THR A 25 6.67 13.80 4.00
N ALA A 26 5.61 13.08 3.62
CA ALA A 26 4.77 13.46 2.49
C ALA A 26 3.75 14.53 2.93
N VAL A 27 3.78 15.69 2.27
CA VAL A 27 2.82 16.77 2.51
C VAL A 27 2.19 17.22 1.20
N ILE A 28 1.03 17.85 1.27
CA ILE A 28 0.37 18.34 0.07
C ILE A 28 1.14 19.51 -0.55
N ALA A 29 1.28 19.51 -1.89
CA ALA A 29 1.87 20.64 -2.59
C ALA A 29 0.97 21.87 -2.54
N GLU A 30 1.57 23.05 -2.62
CA GLU A 30 0.80 24.30 -2.60
C GLU A 30 -0.21 24.35 -3.76
N LYS A 31 -1.39 24.93 -3.49
CA LYS A 31 -2.50 25.06 -4.46
C LYS A 31 -3.03 23.73 -5.03
N ARG A 32 -2.71 22.60 -4.40
CA ARG A 32 -3.32 21.30 -4.69
C ARG A 32 -4.32 20.92 -3.61
N GLU A 33 -5.26 20.06 -3.98
CA GLU A 33 -6.20 19.42 -3.06
C GLU A 33 -5.86 17.93 -2.92
N PRO A 34 -6.08 17.35 -1.72
CA PRO A 34 -5.87 15.93 -1.52
C PRO A 34 -6.98 15.14 -2.22
N VAL A 35 -6.65 13.93 -2.66
CA VAL A 35 -7.62 13.03 -3.27
C VAL A 35 -8.33 12.23 -2.17
N PRO A 36 -9.67 12.09 -2.21
CA PRO A 36 -10.37 11.21 -1.28
C PRO A 36 -10.21 9.75 -1.73
N GLY A 37 -9.74 8.88 -0.84
CA GLY A 37 -9.69 7.44 -1.10
C GLY A 37 -11.06 6.88 -1.49
N LEU A 38 -11.10 6.03 -2.50
CA LEU A 38 -12.34 5.50 -3.08
C LEU A 38 -13.18 4.68 -2.09
N PHE A 39 -12.54 3.86 -1.26
CA PHE A 39 -13.20 2.95 -0.32
C PHE A 39 -13.23 3.48 1.12
N THR A 40 -12.26 4.31 1.49
CA THR A 40 -12.17 4.87 2.85
C THR A 40 -12.72 6.28 2.95
N GLY A 41 -12.77 7.04 1.84
CA GLY A 41 -13.10 8.47 1.83
C GLY A 41 -12.08 9.37 2.55
N THR A 42 -10.97 8.82 3.05
CA THR A 42 -9.94 9.61 3.74
C THR A 42 -9.15 10.41 2.71
N LYS A 43 -8.79 11.64 3.07
CA LYS A 43 -7.93 12.48 2.23
C LYS A 43 -6.50 11.95 2.23
N CYS A 44 -6.00 11.59 1.07
CA CYS A 44 -4.64 11.09 0.86
C CYS A 44 -3.96 11.82 -0.31
N LEU A 45 -2.67 11.55 -0.51
CA LEU A 45 -1.88 12.13 -1.60
C LEU A 45 -1.93 11.27 -2.86
N ALA A 46 -2.03 9.96 -2.68
CA ALA A 46 -2.19 8.99 -3.76
C ALA A 46 -2.85 7.73 -3.23
N TYR A 47 -3.59 7.04 -4.10
CA TYR A 47 -4.07 5.70 -3.81
C TYR A 47 -4.12 4.82 -5.06
N GLU A 48 -4.04 3.51 -4.80
CA GLU A 48 -4.41 2.44 -5.72
C GLU A 48 -5.54 1.64 -5.10
N TYR A 49 -6.50 1.22 -5.90
CA TYR A 49 -7.59 0.37 -5.45
C TYR A 49 -7.72 -0.87 -6.32
N SER A 50 -8.31 -1.91 -5.74
CA SER A 50 -8.79 -3.06 -6.50
C SER A 50 -10.01 -3.67 -5.84
N THR A 51 -10.98 -4.09 -6.64
CA THR A 51 -12.08 -4.96 -6.23
C THR A 51 -11.79 -6.37 -6.68
N GLN A 52 -12.08 -7.34 -5.80
CA GLN A 52 -11.62 -8.70 -6.00
C GLN A 52 -12.71 -9.68 -5.59
N ALA A 53 -12.93 -10.70 -6.42
CA ALA A 53 -13.96 -11.71 -6.23
C ALA A 53 -13.35 -13.09 -5.98
N PRO A 54 -14.14 -14.02 -5.42
CA PRO A 54 -13.75 -15.42 -5.32
C PRO A 54 -13.46 -16.01 -6.71
N LYS A 55 -12.57 -17.00 -6.78
CA LYS A 55 -12.23 -17.66 -8.05
C LYS A 55 -13.48 -18.21 -8.74
N GLY A 56 -13.54 -18.06 -10.06
CA GLY A 56 -14.68 -18.46 -10.90
C GLY A 56 -15.86 -17.50 -10.85
N SER A 57 -15.71 -16.31 -10.26
CA SER A 57 -16.75 -15.28 -10.20
C SER A 57 -16.45 -14.08 -11.11
N GLY A 58 -15.19 -13.89 -11.51
CA GLY A 58 -14.77 -12.86 -12.42
C GLY A 58 -14.80 -13.27 -13.90
N PRO A 59 -14.42 -12.35 -14.80
CA PRO A 59 -14.21 -12.65 -16.21
C PRO A 59 -13.22 -13.78 -16.43
N SER A 60 -13.34 -14.50 -17.57
CA SER A 60 -12.48 -15.65 -17.88
C SER A 60 -10.99 -15.32 -17.98
N ASP A 61 -10.66 -14.05 -18.22
CA ASP A 61 -9.30 -13.51 -18.36
C ASP A 61 -8.89 -12.62 -17.17
N ALA A 62 -9.63 -12.68 -16.06
CA ALA A 62 -9.33 -11.88 -14.88
C ALA A 62 -7.91 -12.17 -14.34
N SER A 63 -7.17 -11.10 -14.07
CA SER A 63 -5.90 -11.21 -13.34
C SER A 63 -6.14 -11.62 -11.89
N PHE A 64 -5.16 -12.28 -11.26
CA PHE A 64 -5.24 -12.64 -9.85
C PHE A 64 -4.67 -11.55 -8.95
N SER A 65 -5.19 -11.47 -7.72
CA SER A 65 -4.63 -10.66 -6.63
C SER A 65 -3.19 -11.07 -6.29
N ASP A 66 -2.45 -10.19 -5.62
CA ASP A 66 -1.03 -10.43 -5.23
C ASP A 66 -0.82 -11.74 -4.44
N ASP A 67 -1.82 -12.16 -3.66
CA ASP A 67 -1.82 -13.41 -2.90
C ASP A 67 -2.36 -14.63 -3.67
N GLY A 68 -2.78 -14.45 -4.93
CA GLY A 68 -3.25 -15.49 -5.84
C GLY A 68 -4.60 -16.11 -5.46
N LYS A 69 -5.34 -15.50 -4.53
CA LYS A 69 -6.57 -16.06 -3.94
C LYS A 69 -7.85 -15.56 -4.59
N PHE A 70 -7.83 -14.36 -5.17
CA PHE A 70 -9.00 -13.69 -5.71
C PHE A 70 -8.76 -13.28 -7.15
N GLU A 71 -9.83 -13.23 -7.93
CA GLU A 71 -9.86 -12.64 -9.27
C GLU A 71 -10.09 -11.14 -9.13
N VAL A 72 -9.30 -10.31 -9.80
CA VAL A 72 -9.47 -8.85 -9.79
C VAL A 72 -10.57 -8.48 -10.77
N LEU A 73 -11.62 -7.84 -10.26
CA LEU A 73 -12.76 -7.38 -11.05
C LEU A 73 -12.52 -5.98 -11.64
N ASP A 74 -12.02 -5.07 -10.81
CA ASP A 74 -11.68 -3.70 -11.19
C ASP A 74 -10.43 -3.25 -10.44
N LYS A 75 -9.70 -2.31 -11.01
CA LYS A 75 -8.56 -1.65 -10.40
C LYS A 75 -8.36 -0.27 -10.99
N GLY A 76 -7.85 0.63 -10.17
CA GLY A 76 -7.49 1.97 -10.63
C GLY A 76 -6.63 2.68 -9.60
N ARG A 77 -6.35 3.94 -9.89
CA ARG A 77 -5.53 4.81 -9.05
C ARG A 77 -5.91 6.26 -9.26
N GLU A 78 -5.64 7.06 -8.24
CA GLU A 78 -5.71 8.52 -8.32
C GLU A 78 -4.60 9.13 -7.45
N ASN A 79 -4.17 10.34 -7.78
CA ASN A 79 -3.09 11.01 -7.08
C ASN A 79 -3.13 12.53 -7.28
N THR A 80 -2.43 13.23 -6.40
CA THR A 80 -2.14 14.65 -6.51
C THR A 80 -0.64 14.88 -6.39
N THR A 81 -0.14 15.97 -6.97
CA THR A 81 1.24 16.40 -6.78
C THR A 81 1.47 16.71 -5.30
N PHE A 82 2.57 16.23 -4.73
CA PHE A 82 2.87 16.35 -3.31
C PHE A 82 4.34 16.72 -3.09
N VAL A 83 4.69 17.13 -1.88
CA VAL A 83 6.06 17.48 -1.49
C VAL A 83 6.59 16.44 -0.51
N VAL A 84 7.85 16.06 -0.65
CA VAL A 84 8.59 15.32 0.37
C VAL A 84 9.47 16.30 1.12
N GLU A 85 9.35 16.31 2.45
CA GLU A 85 10.10 17.21 3.33
C GLU A 85 10.97 16.40 4.30
N ASP A 86 12.23 16.79 4.42
CA ASP A 86 13.14 16.33 5.46
C ASP A 86 13.78 17.53 6.18
N ASP A 87 14.68 17.27 7.13
CA ASP A 87 15.37 18.31 7.88
C ASP A 87 16.29 19.20 7.00
N THR A 88 16.50 18.83 5.73
CA THR A 88 17.45 19.46 4.81
C THR A 88 16.78 20.21 3.66
N GLY A 89 15.51 19.94 3.36
CA GLY A 89 14.80 20.66 2.31
C GLY A 89 13.45 20.07 1.93
N ARG A 90 12.95 20.52 0.78
CA ARG A 90 11.65 20.15 0.21
C ARG A 90 11.85 19.77 -1.26
N VAL A 91 11.17 18.72 -1.72
CA VAL A 91 11.18 18.30 -3.13
C VAL A 91 9.76 18.03 -3.62
N LEU A 92 9.42 18.57 -4.78
CA LEU A 92 8.11 18.37 -5.41
C LEU A 92 8.09 17.04 -6.17
N VAL A 93 7.03 16.26 -5.99
CA VAL A 93 6.84 14.95 -6.61
C VAL A 93 5.55 14.97 -7.42
N ASP A 94 5.66 14.65 -8.70
CA ASP A 94 4.51 14.41 -9.58
C ASP A 94 4.38 12.89 -9.79
N PRO A 95 3.51 12.21 -9.04
CA PRO A 95 3.46 10.75 -9.00
C PRO A 95 2.67 10.12 -10.15
N THR A 96 2.26 10.89 -11.16
CA THR A 96 1.37 10.44 -12.24
C THR A 96 1.86 9.14 -12.88
N GLU A 97 3.15 9.09 -13.24
CA GLU A 97 3.79 7.94 -13.90
C GLU A 97 4.51 6.99 -12.93
N ALA A 98 4.46 7.25 -11.62
CA ALA A 98 5.14 6.40 -10.64
C ALA A 98 4.44 5.06 -10.46
N ARG A 99 5.18 3.97 -10.25
CA ARG A 99 4.62 2.76 -9.62
C ARG A 99 4.42 3.01 -8.11
N PHE A 100 3.29 2.59 -7.57
CA PHE A 100 3.05 2.63 -6.13
C PHE A 100 3.35 1.28 -5.47
N GLU A 101 3.99 1.34 -4.32
CA GLU A 101 4.36 0.17 -3.51
C GLU A 101 3.82 0.34 -2.08
N PHE A 102 2.54 0.70 -1.95
CA PHE A 102 1.91 0.97 -0.66
C PHE A 102 1.35 -0.29 0.01
N LEU A 103 1.18 -0.22 1.32
CA LEU A 103 0.58 -1.29 2.10
C LEU A 103 -0.93 -1.37 1.84
N PRO A 104 -1.48 -2.58 1.68
CA PRO A 104 -2.90 -2.76 1.44
C PRO A 104 -3.69 -2.67 2.75
N GLU A 105 -4.79 -1.92 2.68
CA GLU A 105 -5.90 -1.94 3.62
C GLU A 105 -7.04 -2.75 3.00
N TYR A 106 -7.60 -3.68 3.79
CA TYR A 106 -8.58 -4.65 3.30
C TYR A 106 -9.94 -4.43 3.92
N TYR A 107 -10.96 -4.38 3.06
CA TYR A 107 -12.35 -4.42 3.44
C TYR A 107 -13.00 -5.66 2.82
N TYR A 108 -13.66 -6.43 3.67
CA TYR A 108 -14.37 -7.63 3.26
C TYR A 108 -15.85 -7.35 3.26
N ASN A 109 -16.49 -7.49 2.10
CA ASN A 109 -17.93 -7.45 2.04
C ASN A 109 -18.47 -8.88 2.06
N ALA A 110 -18.93 -9.29 3.23
CA ALA A 110 -19.69 -10.52 3.42
C ALA A 110 -21.19 -10.18 3.58
N PRO A 111 -22.11 -11.08 3.19
CA PRO A 111 -23.51 -10.93 3.53
C PRO A 111 -23.64 -10.69 5.05
N LEU A 112 -24.27 -9.57 5.44
CA LEU A 112 -24.45 -9.09 6.83
C LEU A 112 -23.23 -8.42 7.50
N SER A 113 -22.23 -7.95 6.73
CA SER A 113 -21.14 -7.10 7.25
C SER A 113 -21.44 -5.60 7.16
N ASP A 114 -20.98 -4.82 8.15
CA ASP A 114 -20.99 -3.35 8.11
C ASP A 114 -20.03 -2.86 7.02
N THR A 115 -20.56 -2.66 5.83
CA THR A 115 -19.79 -2.20 4.67
C THR A 115 -19.62 -0.68 4.76
N PRO A 116 -18.40 -0.13 4.61
CA PRO A 116 -18.21 1.31 4.59
C PRO A 116 -19.06 1.99 3.50
N LYS A 117 -19.67 3.13 3.81
CA LYS A 117 -20.50 3.89 2.85
C LYS A 117 -19.83 4.15 1.49
N PRO A 118 -18.52 4.45 1.40
CA PRO A 118 -17.88 4.61 0.10
C PRO A 118 -17.87 3.31 -0.73
N VAL A 119 -17.68 2.17 -0.07
CA VAL A 119 -17.78 0.85 -0.71
C VAL A 119 -19.21 0.55 -1.15
N GLU A 120 -20.22 0.86 -0.33
CA GLU A 120 -21.64 0.74 -0.73
C GLU A 120 -21.95 1.57 -1.98
N LYS A 121 -21.50 2.82 -2.01
CA LYS A 121 -21.67 3.73 -3.14
C LYS A 121 -20.98 3.20 -4.40
N TYR A 122 -19.76 2.67 -4.26
CA TYR A 122 -19.05 2.04 -5.36
C TYR A 122 -19.84 0.85 -5.92
N MET A 123 -20.32 -0.07 -5.05
CA MET A 123 -21.10 -1.24 -5.49
C MET A 123 -22.42 -0.90 -6.17
N GLN A 124 -23.04 0.24 -5.84
CA GLN A 124 -24.24 0.72 -6.54
C GLN A 124 -23.93 1.12 -7.99
N GLN A 125 -22.71 1.60 -8.24
CA GLN A 125 -22.24 2.00 -9.57
C GLN A 125 -21.62 0.84 -10.35
N HIS A 126 -21.16 -0.20 -9.63
CA HIS A 126 -20.45 -1.37 -10.14
C HIS A 126 -21.14 -2.67 -9.70
N PRO A 127 -22.29 -3.06 -10.30
CA PRO A 127 -23.06 -4.23 -9.89
C PRO A 127 -22.27 -5.55 -9.89
N GLU A 128 -21.26 -5.68 -10.75
CA GLU A 128 -20.34 -6.82 -10.80
C GLU A 128 -19.55 -7.03 -9.50
N SER A 129 -19.42 -5.98 -8.68
CA SER A 129 -18.73 -6.02 -7.38
C SER A 129 -19.67 -6.34 -6.21
N GLN A 130 -20.96 -6.56 -6.47
CA GLN A 130 -21.92 -6.98 -5.44
C GLN A 130 -21.77 -8.47 -5.10
N PRO A 131 -21.94 -8.87 -3.83
CA PRO A 131 -21.98 -10.28 -3.47
C PRO A 131 -23.26 -10.94 -4.04
N PRO A 132 -23.25 -12.27 -4.25
CA PRO A 132 -24.47 -13.00 -4.60
C PRO A 132 -25.60 -12.77 -3.59
N GLU A 133 -26.85 -12.68 -4.04
CA GLU A 133 -28.06 -12.49 -3.18
C GLU A 133 -28.26 -13.57 -2.11
N LEU A 134 -27.54 -14.70 -2.18
CA LEU A 134 -27.70 -15.79 -1.24
C LEU A 134 -27.23 -15.37 0.16
N VAL A 135 -28.20 -15.20 1.07
CA VAL A 135 -27.96 -14.86 2.48
C VAL A 135 -27.37 -16.06 3.20
N ILE A 136 -26.04 -16.20 3.15
CA ILE A 136 -25.30 -17.16 3.96
C ILE A 136 -24.71 -16.41 5.16
N HIS A 137 -24.81 -16.97 6.36
CA HIS A 137 -24.25 -16.40 7.59
C HIS A 137 -22.77 -15.96 7.40
N PRO A 138 -22.32 -14.77 7.87
CA PRO A 138 -21.00 -14.20 7.55
C PRO A 138 -19.82 -15.10 7.93
N MET A 139 -19.91 -15.83 9.04
CA MET A 139 -18.92 -16.85 9.43
C MET A 139 -18.75 -17.96 8.36
N ILE A 140 -19.83 -18.36 7.72
CA ILE A 140 -19.82 -19.41 6.69
C ILE A 140 -19.30 -18.83 5.36
N SER A 141 -19.67 -17.59 5.00
CA SER A 141 -19.13 -16.88 3.84
C SER A 141 -17.60 -16.74 3.92
N HIS A 142 -17.06 -16.38 5.09
CA HIS A 142 -15.62 -16.25 5.29
C HIS A 142 -14.89 -17.61 5.20
N ILE A 143 -15.49 -18.69 5.72
CA ILE A 143 -14.95 -20.06 5.60
C ILE A 143 -14.99 -20.54 4.14
N MET A 144 -16.03 -20.17 3.38
CA MET A 144 -16.19 -20.55 1.98
C MET A 144 -15.48 -19.62 1.00
N ASN A 145 -14.80 -18.56 1.48
CA ASN A 145 -14.26 -17.46 0.67
C ASN A 145 -15.28 -16.87 -0.31
N ASN A 146 -16.58 -16.92 -0.01
CA ASN A 146 -17.64 -16.42 -0.88
C ASN A 146 -17.96 -14.96 -0.55
N HIS A 147 -16.94 -14.11 -0.61
CA HIS A 147 -17.03 -12.68 -0.33
C HIS A 147 -16.18 -11.89 -1.32
N ASN A 148 -16.61 -10.67 -1.61
CA ASN A 148 -15.81 -9.73 -2.36
C ASN A 148 -14.87 -8.99 -1.40
N ARG A 149 -13.66 -8.72 -1.89
CA ARG A 149 -12.61 -8.02 -1.17
C ARG A 149 -12.33 -6.70 -1.89
N PHE A 150 -12.44 -5.61 -1.15
CA PHE A 150 -12.11 -4.26 -1.59
C PHE A 150 -10.78 -3.88 -0.95
N VAL A 151 -9.81 -3.55 -1.78
CA VAL A 151 -8.44 -3.25 -1.32
C VAL A 151 -8.12 -1.83 -1.72
N GLU A 152 -7.67 -1.04 -0.75
CA GLU A 152 -7.13 0.31 -0.97
C GLU A 152 -5.70 0.37 -0.44
N ARG A 153 -4.82 0.99 -1.22
CA ARG A 153 -3.39 1.18 -0.95
C ARG A 153 -3.15 2.67 -1.01
N ARG A 154 -2.65 3.31 0.05
CA ARG A 154 -2.58 4.79 0.13
C ARG A 154 -1.23 5.30 0.60
N LEU A 155 -0.96 6.54 0.21
CA LEU A 155 -0.02 7.42 0.88
C LEU A 155 -0.79 8.56 1.55
N ASP A 156 -0.87 8.55 2.88
CA ASP A 156 -1.59 9.58 3.63
C ASP A 156 -0.72 10.82 3.85
N ILE A 157 -1.38 11.94 4.14
CA ILE A 157 -0.69 13.19 4.46
C ILE A 157 0.00 13.04 5.82
N GLY A 158 1.30 13.34 5.86
CA GLY A 158 2.13 13.18 7.06
C GLY A 158 2.81 11.81 7.17
N ASP A 159 2.57 10.89 6.23
CA ASP A 159 3.27 9.61 6.20
C ASP A 159 4.75 9.79 5.83
N THR A 160 5.59 8.89 6.36
CA THR A 160 6.96 8.75 5.87
C THR A 160 6.93 8.11 4.48
N VAL A 161 7.54 8.77 3.50
CA VAL A 161 7.59 8.32 2.11
C VAL A 161 9.03 8.14 1.65
N TYR A 162 9.26 7.13 0.82
CA TYR A 162 10.50 6.94 0.09
C TYR A 162 10.20 6.99 -1.41
N VAL A 163 10.94 7.81 -2.15
CA VAL A 163 10.73 8.03 -3.58
C VAL A 163 12.04 7.74 -4.31
N LYS A 164 11.96 6.91 -5.35
CA LYS A 164 13.04 6.66 -6.29
C LYS A 164 12.57 7.13 -7.66
N GLY A 165 13.33 7.97 -8.34
CA GLY A 165 12.96 8.49 -9.66
C GLY A 165 14.08 9.33 -10.27
N SER A 166 13.73 10.27 -11.13
CA SER A 166 14.68 11.22 -11.71
C SER A 166 14.26 12.66 -11.45
N THR A 167 15.24 13.54 -11.29
CA THR A 167 15.02 14.98 -11.22
C THR A 167 14.89 15.58 -12.62
N LEU A 168 14.01 16.56 -12.75
CA LEU A 168 13.99 17.49 -13.88
C LEU A 168 14.24 18.90 -13.36
N GLU A 169 15.00 19.70 -14.11
CA GLU A 169 15.12 21.13 -13.82
C GLU A 169 13.72 21.77 -13.86
N PRO A 170 13.35 22.59 -12.85
CA PRO A 170 12.09 23.31 -12.89
C PRO A 170 12.06 24.23 -14.12
N ALA A 171 10.97 24.15 -14.89
CA ALA A 171 10.81 24.88 -16.16
C ALA A 171 10.57 26.39 -16.00
N GLY A 172 10.82 26.99 -14.82
CA GLY A 172 10.50 28.39 -14.60
C GLY A 172 10.99 28.95 -13.27
N TRP A 173 11.26 30.25 -13.27
CA TRP A 173 11.84 31.06 -12.18
C TRP A 173 10.86 31.45 -11.07
N ASP A 174 9.75 30.73 -10.88
CA ASP A 174 8.63 31.20 -10.04
C ASP A 174 8.03 30.13 -9.11
N SER A 175 8.75 29.05 -8.82
CA SER A 175 8.42 28.14 -7.72
C SER A 175 9.56 28.09 -6.72
N ASP A 176 9.28 28.46 -5.46
CA ASP A 176 10.18 28.25 -4.32
C ASP A 176 10.51 26.76 -4.06
N GLU A 177 9.89 25.85 -4.81
CA GLU A 177 10.14 24.41 -4.83
C GLU A 177 11.12 24.08 -5.96
N SER A 178 12.32 23.65 -5.60
CA SER A 178 13.50 23.72 -6.47
C SER A 178 13.75 22.48 -7.33
N ILE A 179 13.07 21.35 -7.07
CA ILE A 179 13.33 20.07 -7.74
C ILE A 179 12.03 19.29 -7.92
N LEU A 180 11.78 18.85 -9.15
CA LEU A 180 10.61 18.04 -9.52
C LEU A 180 11.02 16.59 -9.84
N VAL A 181 10.42 15.63 -9.15
CA VAL A 181 10.63 14.19 -9.37
C VAL A 181 9.56 13.64 -10.29
N ARG A 182 9.99 13.01 -11.40
CA ARG A 182 9.15 12.36 -12.41
C ARG A 182 9.83 11.11 -12.96
N ASP A 183 9.13 10.42 -13.86
CA ASP A 183 9.74 9.38 -14.69
C ASP A 183 10.81 9.99 -15.60
N GLY A 184 11.99 9.36 -15.64
CA GLY A 184 13.19 9.89 -16.29
C GLY A 184 13.76 8.97 -17.36
N ALA A 185 14.45 9.56 -18.33
CA ALA A 185 15.00 8.84 -19.50
C ALA A 185 16.11 7.81 -19.16
N ASP A 186 16.62 7.80 -17.93
CA ASP A 186 17.83 7.05 -17.53
C ASP A 186 17.55 5.60 -17.08
N ASN A 187 16.44 4.99 -17.50
CA ASN A 187 16.02 3.61 -17.15
C ASN A 187 15.89 3.35 -15.64
N VAL A 188 15.69 4.39 -14.83
CA VAL A 188 15.46 4.25 -13.39
C VAL A 188 13.97 4.24 -13.14
N GLU A 189 13.47 3.10 -12.68
CA GLU A 189 12.06 2.93 -12.35
C GLU A 189 11.61 3.97 -11.31
N PHE A 190 10.58 4.75 -11.66
CA PHE A 190 9.95 5.71 -10.77
C PHE A 190 8.99 4.99 -9.81
N VAL A 191 9.33 4.95 -8.52
CA VAL A 191 8.57 4.20 -7.50
C VAL A 191 8.39 5.04 -6.24
N VAL A 192 7.17 5.04 -5.71
CA VAL A 192 6.80 5.69 -4.44
C VAL A 192 6.38 4.62 -3.42
N TYR A 193 6.95 4.72 -2.21
CA TYR A 193 6.70 3.81 -1.10
C TYR A 193 6.15 4.59 0.09
N ASP A 194 5.14 4.05 0.77
CA ASP A 194 4.47 4.59 1.98
C ASP A 194 5.26 4.35 3.28
N ARG A 195 6.58 4.22 3.18
CA ARG A 195 7.44 3.79 4.29
C ARG A 195 8.89 4.15 4.06
N SER A 196 9.66 4.16 5.16
CA SER A 196 11.12 4.30 5.11
C SER A 196 11.83 3.10 4.49
N LYS A 197 12.97 3.34 3.83
CA LYS A 197 13.84 2.32 3.21
C LYS A 197 14.28 1.25 4.22
N ARG A 198 14.47 1.63 5.49
CA ARG A 198 14.92 0.72 6.57
C ARG A 198 13.87 -0.29 7.01
N ARG A 199 12.56 -0.03 6.80
CA ARG A 199 11.49 -1.04 6.97
C ARG A 199 11.29 -1.90 5.72
N THR A 200 11.57 -1.39 4.53
CA THR A 200 11.48 -2.14 3.27
C THR A 200 12.44 -3.35 3.25
N ALA A 201 13.63 -3.23 3.85
CA ALA A 201 14.59 -4.34 3.95
C ALA A 201 14.17 -5.49 4.91
N TRP A 202 13.36 -5.21 5.94
CA TRP A 202 13.01 -6.20 6.96
C TRP A 202 11.99 -7.25 6.44
N ARG A 203 11.26 -6.97 5.36
CA ARG A 203 10.19 -7.87 4.87
C ARG A 203 10.68 -9.06 4.04
N TYR A 204 11.90 -9.00 3.46
CA TYR A 204 12.57 -10.22 2.98
C TYR A 204 13.15 -11.07 4.12
N GLY A 205 13.26 -10.53 5.35
CA GLY A 205 13.78 -11.27 6.52
C GLY A 205 12.71 -11.92 7.40
N ILE A 206 11.50 -11.33 7.51
CA ILE A 206 10.54 -11.71 8.57
C ILE A 206 9.53 -12.80 8.16
N PHE A 207 9.33 -13.07 6.87
CA PHE A 207 8.46 -14.19 6.45
C PHE A 207 9.01 -15.58 6.88
N GLY A 208 10.27 -15.66 7.32
CA GLY A 208 10.84 -16.85 7.95
C GLY A 208 10.73 -16.92 9.48
N SER A 209 10.57 -15.80 10.18
CA SER A 209 10.71 -15.74 11.65
C SER A 209 9.40 -15.95 12.42
N GLY A 210 8.25 -15.59 11.82
CA GLY A 210 6.95 -15.70 12.48
C GLY A 210 6.56 -17.13 12.88
N LYS A 211 6.90 -18.12 12.04
CA LYS A 211 6.68 -19.55 12.34
C LYS A 211 7.61 -20.06 13.45
N VAL A 212 8.83 -19.53 13.55
CA VAL A 212 9.80 -19.94 14.58
C VAL A 212 9.37 -19.42 15.96
N ILE A 213 8.91 -18.17 16.05
CA ILE A 213 8.45 -17.59 17.32
C ILE A 213 7.18 -18.31 17.81
N ALA A 214 6.21 -18.58 16.91
CA ALA A 214 5.01 -19.34 17.27
C ALA A 214 5.34 -20.76 17.74
N GLY A 215 6.33 -21.42 17.12
CA GLY A 215 6.81 -22.74 17.53
C GLY A 215 7.45 -22.74 18.92
N ILE A 216 8.25 -21.73 19.25
CA ILE A 216 8.87 -21.59 20.58
C ILE A 216 7.81 -21.38 21.66
N ILE A 217 6.83 -20.48 21.42
CA ILE A 217 5.73 -20.24 22.37
C ILE A 217 4.92 -21.52 22.60
N GLY A 218 4.58 -22.25 21.54
CA GLY A 218 3.88 -23.53 21.64
C GLY A 218 4.66 -24.58 22.45
N ALA A 219 5.96 -24.71 22.20
CA ALA A 219 6.82 -25.63 22.94
C ALA A 219 6.93 -25.26 24.43
N SER A 220 7.03 -23.97 24.76
CA SER A 220 7.07 -23.49 26.14
C SER A 220 5.77 -23.78 26.89
N ILE A 221 4.61 -23.53 26.27
CA ILE A 221 3.30 -23.83 26.86
C ILE A 221 3.15 -25.34 27.09
N MET A 222 3.53 -26.17 26.11
CA MET A 222 3.46 -27.63 26.24
C MET A 222 4.38 -28.16 27.35
N SER A 223 5.58 -27.61 27.47
CA SER A 223 6.52 -27.97 28.55
C SER A 223 5.99 -27.58 29.93
N PHE A 224 5.33 -26.42 30.06
CA PHE A 224 4.69 -25.99 31.29
C PHE A 224 3.53 -26.91 31.70
N ILE A 225 2.67 -27.30 30.75
CA ILE A 225 1.56 -28.24 31.00
C ILE A 225 2.09 -29.62 31.41
N LEU A 226 3.17 -30.10 30.81
CA LEU A 226 3.80 -31.37 31.20
C LEU A 226 4.40 -31.30 32.61
N TYR A 227 5.05 -30.18 32.96
CA TYR A 227 5.62 -29.98 34.28
C TYR A 227 4.55 -29.97 35.39
N GLU A 228 3.45 -29.25 35.18
CA GLU A 228 2.29 -29.21 36.09
C GLU A 228 1.66 -30.60 36.28
N ASN A 229 1.51 -31.38 35.19
CA ASN A 229 0.94 -32.72 35.28
C ASN A 229 1.86 -33.71 36.00
N VAL A 230 3.19 -33.59 35.86
CA VAL A 230 4.13 -34.47 36.56
C VAL A 230 4.15 -34.17 38.06
N LEU A 231 4.00 -32.91 38.47
CA LEU A 231 3.95 -32.53 39.89
C LEU A 231 2.67 -32.97 40.61
N HIS A 232 1.57 -33.21 39.89
CA HIS A 232 0.32 -33.71 40.47
C HIS A 232 0.20 -35.25 40.51
N VAL A 233 1.18 -35.98 39.95
CA VAL A 233 1.20 -37.46 39.90
C VAL A 233 2.15 -38.07 40.94
N PHE A 234 2.91 -37.25 41.69
CA PHE A 234 3.72 -37.64 42.86
C PHE A 234 3.21 -36.97 44.14
#